data_AF-A0A9D6ZZM5-F1
#
_entry.id   AF-A0A9D6ZZM5-F1
#
_cell.length_a   1.000
_cell.length_b   1.000
_cell.length_c   1.000
_cell.angle_alpha   90.00
_cell.angle_beta   90.00
_cell.angle_gamma   90.00
#
_symmetry.space_group_name_H-M   'P 1'
#
loop_
_entity.id
_entity.type
_entity.pdbx_description
1 polymer ?
#
loop_
_entity_poly.entity_id
_entity_poly.type
_entity_poly.pdbx_seq_one_letter_code
_entity_poly.pdbx_strand_id
1 'polypeptide(L)'
;MRDVRWFAAELHAKRKAWTGEAFGWQAEYTPSRKEPPLDSKMKFTPADFCIGESGIWFFSMMWERGDTAKPVEFLDDKNIVKRTRRPAGNVRRKSGRSGFTSVRKKQ
;
A
#
# COMPACT_ATOMS: atom_id res chain seq x y z
N MET A 1 -4.55 -1.74 -1.16
CA MET A 1 -4.44 -1.74 -2.63
C MET A 1 -5.78 -1.69 -3.37
N ARG A 2 -6.91 -2.13 -2.79
CA ARG A 2 -8.22 -2.07 -3.49
C ARG A 2 -8.61 -0.65 -3.90
N ASP A 3 -8.41 0.33 -3.02
CA ASP A 3 -8.80 1.72 -3.27
C ASP A 3 -7.97 2.36 -4.37
N VAL A 4 -6.66 2.08 -4.40
CA VAL A 4 -5.74 2.53 -5.46
C VAL A 4 -6.17 1.97 -6.82
N ARG A 5 -6.51 0.67 -6.89
CA ARG A 5 -7.00 0.03 -8.13
C ARG A 5 -8.31 0.64 -8.60
N TRP A 6 -9.23 0.93 -7.68
CA TRP A 6 -10.52 1.54 -8.00
C TRP A 6 -10.33 2.96 -8.54
N PHE A 7 -9.49 3.77 -7.89
CA PHE A 7 -9.15 5.11 -8.35
C PHE A 7 -8.52 5.10 -9.75
N ALA A 8 -7.56 4.21 -10.00
CA ALA A 8 -6.96 4.04 -11.32
C ALA A 8 -8.00 3.64 -12.38
N ALA A 9 -8.94 2.75 -12.04
CA ALA A 9 -10.02 2.35 -12.93
C ALA A 9 -10.99 3.51 -13.25
N GLU A 10 -11.30 4.37 -12.29
CA GLU A 10 -12.10 5.58 -12.53
C GLU A 10 -11.42 6.57 -13.46
N LEU A 11 -10.11 6.80 -13.28
CA LEU A 11 -9.32 7.63 -14.20
C LEU A 11 -9.29 7.01 -15.60
N HIS A 12 -9.09 5.69 -15.67
CA HIS A 12 -9.07 4.97 -16.94
C HIS A 12 -10.41 5.06 -17.69
N ALA A 13 -11.53 4.94 -16.98
CA ALA A 13 -12.87 5.11 -17.56
C ALA A 13 -13.09 6.52 -18.13
N LYS A 14 -12.46 7.55 -17.54
CA LYS A 14 -12.55 8.95 -17.99
C LYS A 14 -11.66 9.24 -19.21
N ARG A 15 -10.61 8.43 -19.45
CA ARG A 15 -9.63 8.59 -20.55
C ARG A 15 -9.04 10.00 -20.67
N LYS A 16 -8.86 10.69 -19.55
CA LYS A 16 -8.22 12.01 -19.49
C LYS A 16 -6.94 11.89 -18.71
N ALA A 17 -5.86 12.42 -19.27
CA ALA A 17 -4.60 12.54 -18.56
C ALA A 17 -4.82 13.28 -17.23
N TRP A 18 -4.17 12.81 -16.19
CA TRP A 18 -4.32 13.35 -14.85
C TRP A 18 -3.01 13.22 -14.09
N THR A 19 -2.68 14.25 -13.32
CA THR A 19 -1.51 14.26 -12.43
C THR A 19 -1.92 14.96 -11.13
N GLY A 20 -1.50 14.43 -10.00
CA GLY A 20 -1.79 15.04 -8.71
C GLY A 20 -1.45 14.13 -7.54
N GLU A 21 -1.96 14.48 -6.36
CA GLU A 21 -1.79 13.68 -5.16
C GLU A 21 -3.00 12.77 -4.92
N ALA A 22 -2.76 11.52 -4.57
CA ALA A 22 -3.77 10.57 -4.10
C ALA A 22 -3.19 9.75 -2.94
N PHE A 23 -3.98 9.52 -1.89
CA PHE A 23 -3.57 8.72 -0.72
C PHE A 23 -2.26 9.22 -0.04
N GLY A 24 -1.94 10.51 -0.17
CA GLY A 24 -0.71 11.11 0.35
C GLY A 24 0.53 10.90 -0.53
N TRP A 25 0.35 10.42 -1.77
CA TRP A 25 1.43 10.15 -2.71
C TRP A 25 1.18 10.85 -4.05
N GLN A 26 2.26 11.27 -4.71
CA GLN A 26 2.18 11.72 -6.11
C GLN A 26 1.75 10.57 -7.02
N ALA A 27 0.90 10.89 -7.98
CA ALA A 27 0.33 9.95 -8.91
C ALA A 27 0.07 10.58 -10.28
N GLU A 28 0.13 9.75 -11.31
CA GLU A 28 -0.11 10.14 -12.69
C GLU A 28 -0.91 9.05 -13.41
N TYR A 29 -1.78 9.48 -14.33
CA TYR A 29 -2.46 8.63 -15.29
C TYR A 29 -2.27 9.20 -16.69
N THR A 30 -1.77 8.36 -17.59
CA THR A 30 -1.65 8.65 -19.01
C THR A 30 -2.60 7.75 -19.80
N PRO A 31 -3.55 8.30 -20.59
CA PRO A 31 -4.42 7.49 -21.43
C PRO A 31 -3.66 6.89 -22.61
N SER A 32 -4.20 5.79 -23.14
CA SER A 32 -3.64 5.15 -24.34
C SER A 32 -3.68 6.09 -25.54
N ARG A 33 -2.70 5.91 -26.44
CA ARG A 33 -2.61 6.64 -27.71
C ARG A 33 -2.50 5.64 -28.85
N LYS A 34 -3.15 5.95 -29.97
CA LYS A 34 -3.11 5.08 -31.16
C LYS A 34 -1.72 5.07 -31.78
N GLU A 35 -1.02 6.18 -31.67
CA GLU A 35 0.33 6.33 -32.16
C GLU A 35 1.28 5.46 -31.33
N PRO A 36 2.10 4.63 -31.99
CA PRO A 36 3.15 3.90 -31.30
C PRO A 36 4.23 4.88 -30.81
N PRO A 37 4.92 4.57 -29.71
CA PRO A 37 6.10 5.33 -29.30
C PRO A 37 7.16 5.31 -30.42
N LEU A 38 7.89 6.41 -30.57
CA LEU A 38 9.02 6.49 -31.52
C LEU A 38 9.99 5.32 -31.27
N ASP A 39 10.44 4.68 -32.34
CA ASP A 39 11.37 3.54 -32.32
C ASP A 39 10.89 2.26 -31.59
N SER A 40 9.59 2.15 -31.29
CA SER A 40 9.01 0.95 -30.68
C SER A 40 8.33 0.03 -31.70
N LYS A 41 8.41 -1.29 -31.48
CA LYS A 41 7.63 -2.30 -32.21
C LYS A 41 6.18 -2.41 -31.73
N MET A 42 5.78 -1.57 -30.77
CA MET A 42 4.42 -1.56 -30.23
C MET A 42 3.43 -1.07 -31.28
N LYS A 43 2.20 -1.58 -31.25
CA LYS A 43 1.13 -1.18 -32.17
C LYS A 43 0.39 0.08 -31.74
N PHE A 44 0.53 0.46 -30.46
CA PHE A 44 -0.11 1.60 -29.82
C PHE A 44 0.66 1.89 -28.51
N THR A 45 0.47 3.08 -27.94
CA THR A 45 0.97 3.41 -26.60
C THR A 45 -0.13 3.04 -25.58
N PRO A 46 0.12 2.10 -24.64
CA PRO A 46 -0.89 1.68 -23.67
C PRO A 46 -1.19 2.79 -22.67
N ALA A 47 -2.35 2.70 -22.03
CA ALA A 47 -2.63 3.54 -20.87
C ALA A 47 -1.80 3.04 -19.68
N ASP A 48 -1.35 3.96 -18.84
CA ASP A 48 -0.64 3.66 -17.61
C ASP A 48 -1.08 4.55 -16.46
N PHE A 49 -0.94 4.02 -15.25
CA PHE A 49 -1.14 4.71 -13.99
C PHE A 49 0.05 4.39 -13.09
N CYS A 50 0.58 5.39 -12.40
CA CYS A 50 1.60 5.20 -11.38
C CYS A 50 1.30 6.05 -10.14
N ILE A 51 1.74 5.57 -8.98
CA ILE A 51 1.60 6.25 -7.71
C ILE A 51 2.76 5.88 -6.78
N GLY A 52 3.21 6.85 -6.01
CA GLY A 52 4.27 6.68 -5.03
C GLY A 52 5.64 7.11 -5.55
N GLU A 53 6.67 6.69 -4.83
CA GLU A 53 8.06 7.04 -5.09
C GLU A 53 8.90 5.77 -5.14
N SER A 54 9.63 5.60 -6.24
CA SER A 54 10.52 4.45 -6.44
C SER A 54 11.55 4.38 -5.31
N GLY A 55 11.77 3.19 -4.76
CA GLY A 55 12.68 3.00 -3.64
C GLY A 55 12.10 3.34 -2.27
N ILE A 56 10.83 3.76 -2.15
CA ILE A 56 10.12 3.82 -0.86
C ILE A 56 8.91 2.89 -0.92
N TRP A 57 7.94 3.28 -1.73
CA TRP A 57 6.76 2.51 -2.07
C TRP A 57 6.24 3.01 -3.41
N PHE A 58 6.05 2.10 -4.36
CA PHE A 58 5.60 2.44 -5.70
C PHE A 58 4.61 1.39 -6.21
N PHE A 59 3.57 1.85 -6.88
CA PHE A 59 2.62 0.97 -7.55
C PHE A 59 2.29 1.52 -8.94
N SER A 60 2.22 0.62 -9.92
CA SER A 60 1.78 0.99 -11.27
C SER A 60 0.86 -0.05 -11.89
N MET A 61 0.05 0.42 -12.85
CA MET A 61 -0.88 -0.37 -13.64
C MET A 61 -0.73 0.01 -15.10
N MET A 62 -0.67 -0.97 -16.00
CA MET A 62 -0.53 -0.73 -17.45
C MET A 62 -1.48 -1.60 -18.27
N TRP A 63 -2.22 -0.98 -19.18
CA TRP A 63 -3.16 -1.66 -20.09
C TRP A 63 -2.47 -2.12 -21.38
N GLU A 64 -1.45 -2.96 -21.25
CA GLU A 64 -0.59 -3.42 -22.36
C GLU A 64 -1.34 -4.10 -23.52
N ARG A 65 -2.52 -4.66 -23.23
CA ARG A 65 -3.36 -5.38 -24.19
C ARG A 65 -4.55 -4.54 -24.68
N GLY A 66 -4.57 -3.24 -24.38
CA GLY A 66 -5.61 -2.30 -24.75
C GLY A 66 -6.55 -1.96 -23.59
N ASP A 67 -7.35 -0.91 -23.78
CA ASP A 67 -8.16 -0.28 -22.73
C ASP A 67 -9.20 -1.20 -22.08
N THR A 68 -9.72 -2.18 -22.82
CA THR A 68 -10.73 -3.11 -22.29
C THR A 68 -10.12 -4.33 -21.62
N ALA A 69 -8.80 -4.50 -21.71
CA ALA A 69 -8.11 -5.63 -21.11
C ALA A 69 -7.82 -5.38 -19.62
N LYS A 70 -7.52 -6.45 -18.90
CA LYS A 70 -7.04 -6.34 -17.53
C LYS A 70 -5.64 -5.71 -17.52
N PRO A 71 -5.37 -4.72 -16.66
CA PRO A 71 -4.04 -4.13 -16.55
C PRO A 71 -3.05 -5.10 -15.90
N VAL A 72 -1.80 -4.97 -16.31
CA VAL A 72 -0.64 -5.55 -15.63
C VAL A 72 -0.31 -4.66 -14.44
N GLU A 73 -0.09 -5.25 -13.28
CA GLU A 73 0.20 -4.53 -12.03
C GLU A 73 1.66 -4.76 -11.62
N PHE A 74 2.30 -3.72 -11.09
CA PHE A 74 3.61 -3.79 -10.47
C PHE A 74 3.58 -3.09 -9.11
N LEU A 75 4.21 -3.70 -8.11
CA LEU A 75 4.31 -3.18 -6.75
C LEU A 75 5.76 -3.30 -6.27
N ASP A 76 6.32 -2.18 -5.82
CA ASP A 76 7.56 -2.14 -5.05
C ASP A 76 7.25 -1.69 -3.63
N ASP A 77 7.31 -2.62 -2.68
CA ASP A 77 7.07 -2.40 -1.25
C ASP A 77 8.27 -2.81 -0.38
N LYS A 78 9.45 -2.98 -0.99
CA LYS A 78 10.63 -3.55 -0.35
C LYS A 78 11.12 -2.75 0.87
N ASN A 79 10.88 -1.44 0.88
CA ASN A 79 11.31 -0.53 1.95
C ASN A 79 10.19 -0.19 2.94
N ILE A 80 9.05 -0.89 2.89
CA ILE A 80 8.01 -0.78 3.92
C ILE A 80 8.34 -1.70 5.10
N VAL A 81 8.64 -1.10 6.25
CA VAL A 81 8.84 -1.83 7.50
C VAL A 81 7.49 -2.20 8.12
N LYS A 82 7.22 -3.50 8.27
CA LYS A 82 6.06 -3.99 9.02
C LYS A 82 6.31 -3.82 10.50
N ARG A 83 5.41 -3.09 11.18
CA ARG A 83 5.50 -2.94 12.64
C ARG A 83 5.23 -4.28 13.32
N THR A 84 6.27 -4.97 13.73
CA THR A 84 6.16 -6.14 14.60
C THR A 84 5.73 -5.66 15.99
N ARG A 85 4.55 -6.11 16.45
CA ARG A 85 4.22 -5.97 17.87
C ARG A 85 5.24 -6.76 18.66
N ARG A 86 5.99 -6.10 19.55
CA ARG A 86 6.76 -6.81 20.58
C ARG A 86 5.79 -7.70 21.36
N PRO A 87 6.13 -8.99 21.62
CA PRO A 87 5.33 -9.80 22.53
C PRO A 87 5.28 -9.09 23.88
N ALA A 88 4.09 -8.99 24.46
CA ALA A 88 3.90 -8.43 25.79
C ALA A 88 4.74 -9.24 26.78
N GLY A 89 5.80 -8.63 27.33
CA GLY A 89 6.60 -9.26 28.37
C GLY A 89 5.73 -9.61 29.56
N ASN A 90 5.82 -10.85 30.04
CA ASN A 90 5.14 -11.30 31.25
C ASN A 90 5.65 -10.48 32.46
N VAL A 91 4.89 -9.44 32.84
CA VAL A 91 5.08 -8.74 34.11
C VAL A 91 4.65 -9.67 35.23
N ARG A 92 5.62 -10.40 35.80
CA ARG A 92 5.43 -11.27 36.95
C ARG A 92 5.09 -10.39 38.18
N ARG A 93 3.80 -10.23 38.48
CA ARG A 93 3.35 -9.64 39.76
C ARG A 93 3.82 -10.54 40.90
N LYS A 94 4.81 -10.10 41.70
CA LYS A 94 5.12 -10.72 42.99
C LYS A 94 3.98 -10.37 43.95
N SER A 95 3.06 -11.30 44.20
CA SER A 95 2.12 -11.22 45.31
C SER A 95 2.88 -11.33 46.63
N GLY A 96 3.03 -10.22 47.35
CA GLY A 96 3.57 -10.19 48.69
C GLY A 96 2.71 -11.03 49.64
N ARG A 97 3.32 -12.03 50.27
CA ARG A 97 2.72 -12.87 51.30
C ARG A 97 2.82 -12.10 52.62
N SER A 98 1.75 -11.41 53.02
CA SER A 98 1.62 -10.82 54.36
C SER A 98 1.28 -11.94 55.34
N GLY A 99 2.24 -12.30 56.19
CA GLY A 99 2.03 -13.20 57.33
C GLY A 99 1.34 -12.44 58.47
N PHE A 100 0.17 -12.93 58.87
CA PHE A 100 -0.54 -12.44 60.06
C PHE A 100 -0.29 -13.42 61.20
N THR A 101 0.61 -13.07 62.12
CA THR A 101 0.78 -13.78 63.39
C THR A 101 -0.19 -13.20 64.42
N SER A 102 -1.23 -13.97 64.76
CA SER A 102 -2.14 -13.67 65.86
C SER A 102 -1.55 -14.20 67.17
N VAL A 103 -1.24 -13.30 68.10
CA VAL A 103 -0.88 -13.65 69.49
C VAL A 103 -2.12 -13.43 70.35
N ARG A 104 -2.69 -14.52 70.88
CA ARG A 104 -3.75 -14.46 71.91
C ARG A 104 -3.14 -14.03 73.24
N LYS A 105 -3.60 -12.91 73.81
CA LYS A 105 -3.44 -12.59 75.23
C LYS A 105 -4.56 -13.26 76.03
N LYS A 106 -4.17 -14.02 77.06
CA LYS A 106 -5.05 -14.45 78.16
C LYS A 106 -5.29 -13.28 79.11
N GLN A 107 -6.55 -13.08 79.49
CA GLN A 107 -6.95 -12.73 80.85
C GLN A 107 -8.35 -13.32 81.09
#